data_AF-A0A520D689-F1
#
_entry.id   AF-A0A520D689-F1
#
_cell.length_a   1.000
_cell.length_b   1.000
_cell.length_c   1.000
_cell.angle_alpha   90.00
_cell.angle_beta   90.00
_cell.angle_gamma   90.00
#
_symmetry.space_group_name_H-M   'P 1'
#
loop_
_entity.id
_entity.type
_entity.pdbx_description
1 polymer ?
#
loop_
_entity_poly.entity_id
_entity_poly.type
_entity_poly.pdbx_seq_one_letter_code
_entity_poly.pdbx_strand_id
1 'polypeptide(L)' 'MIATRGYAAQNPGTDLAPWNFERREVGPHDVQFEILFCGVCHSDLHQIKNDWFPGIFPMVPGH' A
#
# COMPACT_ATOMS: atom_id res chain seq x y z
N MET A 1 8.09 0.94 -16.41
CA MET A 1 7.61 0.91 -15.03
C MET A 1 6.78 2.16 -14.78
N ILE A 2 5.66 2.06 -14.06
CA ILE A 2 4.74 3.17 -13.78
C ILE A 2 5.09 3.78 -12.42
N ALA A 3 5.57 5.02 -12.41
CA ALA A 3 5.85 5.76 -11.18
C ALA A 3 4.55 5.95 -10.39
N THR A 4 4.56 5.52 -9.13
CA THR A 4 3.39 5.52 -8.24
C THR A 4 3.76 6.16 -6.90
N ARG A 5 2.79 6.85 -6.30
CA ARG A 5 2.93 7.49 -4.99
C ARG A 5 1.89 6.89 -4.05
N GLY A 6 2.28 6.65 -2.81
CA GLY A 6 1.39 6.17 -1.76
C GLY A 6 1.87 6.60 -0.38
N TYR A 7 1.21 6.09 0.63
CA TYR A 7 1.62 6.21 2.02
C TYR A 7 1.98 4.82 2.54
N ALA A 8 3.19 4.66 3.07
CA ALA A 8 3.69 3.37 3.50
C ALA A 8 4.18 3.37 4.95
N ALA A 9 3.89 2.28 5.67
CA ALA A 9 4.61 1.94 6.89
C ALA A 9 5.96 1.33 6.49
N GLN A 10 7.06 1.89 6.99
CA GLN A 10 8.41 1.40 6.65
C GLN A 10 8.78 0.16 7.47
N ASN A 11 8.26 0.06 8.70
CA ASN A 11 8.44 -1.08 9.59
C ASN A 11 7.13 -1.38 10.35
N PRO A 12 7.01 -2.55 10.99
CA PRO A 12 5.89 -2.84 11.90
C PRO A 12 5.68 -1.73 12.94
N GLY A 13 4.44 -1.24 13.03
CA GLY A 13 4.01 -0.26 14.02
C GLY A 13 4.49 1.17 13.78
N THR A 14 5.15 1.47 12.66
CA THR A 14 5.49 2.86 12.29
C THR A 14 4.33 3.57 11.62
N ASP A 15 4.20 4.87 11.87
CA ASP A 15 3.24 5.72 11.16
C ASP A 15 3.47 5.69 9.64
N LEU A 16 2.38 5.92 8.90
CA LEU A 16 2.44 6.02 7.44
C LEU A 16 3.15 7.31 7.01
N ALA A 17 4.09 7.20 6.07
CA ALA A 17 4.78 8.34 5.46
C ALA A 17 4.67 8.29 3.92
N PRO A 18 4.76 9.44 3.23
CA PRO A 18 4.80 9.47 1.76
C PRO A 18 5.91 8.57 1.22
N TRP A 19 5.58 7.75 0.23
CA TRP A 19 6.49 6.79 -0.36
C TRP A 19 6.29 6.70 -1.87
N ASN A 20 7.40 6.73 -2.61
CA ASN A 20 7.43 6.58 -4.05
C ASN A 20 7.88 5.16 -4.39
N PHE A 21 7.17 4.53 -5.32
CA PHE A 21 7.49 3.18 -5.79
C PHE A 21 7.06 3.02 -7.24
N GLU A 22 7.40 1.89 -7.84
CA GLU A 22 7.05 1.60 -9.22
C GLU A 22 6.10 0.40 -9.29
N ARG A 23 5.08 0.52 -10.14
CA ARG A 23 4.26 -0.63 -10.57
C ARG A 23 4.73 -1.10 -11.94
N ARG A 24 4.52 -2.38 -12.24
CA ARG A 24 4.76 -2.93 -13.57
C ARG A 24 3.88 -2.23 -14.62
N GLU A 25 4.28 -2.31 -15.88
CA GLU A 25 3.45 -1.87 -17.01
C GLU A 25 2.12 -2.63 -17.08
N VAL A 26 1.11 -1.96 -17.64
CA VAL A 26 -0.21 -2.53 -17.90
C VAL A 26 -0.08 -3.59 -18.99
N GLY A 27 -0.46 -4.83 -18.66
CA GLY A 27 -0.47 -5.95 -19.58
C GLY A 27 -1.80 -6.08 -20.34
N PRO A 28 -1.93 -7.07 -21.25
CA PRO A 28 -3.09 -7.22 -22.12
C PRO A 28 -4.43 -7.45 -21.41
N HIS A 29 -4.41 -7.85 -20.14
CA HIS A 29 -5.58 -8.17 -19.33
C HIS A 29 -5.72 -7.31 -18.07
N ASP A 30 -4.90 -6.26 -17.95
CA ASP A 30 -4.92 -5.38 -16.79
C ASP A 30 -5.73 -4.11 -17.07
N VAL A 31 -6.24 -3.52 -16.00
CA VAL A 31 -6.86 -2.19 -16.03
C VAL A 31 -6.12 -1.29 -15.05
N GLN A 32 -5.81 -0.08 -15.48
CA GLN A 32 -5.23 0.95 -14.63
C GLN A 32 -6.31 1.87 -14.11
N PHE A 33 -6.31 2.10 -12.80
CA PHE A 33 -7.23 2.99 -12.12
C PHE A 33 -6.50 4.21 -11.58
N GLU A 34 -7.12 5.38 -11.72
CA GLU A 34 -6.80 6.53 -10.89
C GLU A 34 -7.61 6.45 -9.60
N ILE A 35 -6.90 6.34 -8.47
CA ILE A 35 -7.54 6.24 -7.15
C ILE A 35 -7.85 7.66 -6.67
N LEU A 36 -9.12 8.07 -6.74
CA LEU A 36 -9.58 9.38 -6.26
C LEU A 36 -9.85 9.38 -4.74
N PHE A 37 -10.33 8.25 -4.22
CA PHE A 37 -10.68 8.09 -2.81
C PHE A 37 -10.32 6.68 -2.34
N CYS A 38 -9.88 6.55 -1.09
CA CYS A 38 -9.59 5.28 -0.44
C CYS A 38 -10.13 5.34 1.00
N GLY A 39 -10.96 4.37 1.38
CA GLY A 39 -11.46 4.25 2.75
C GLY A 39 -10.37 3.72 3.67
N VAL A 40 -10.54 3.93 4.99
CA VAL A 40 -9.68 3.32 6.01
C VAL A 40 -10.49 2.27 6.75
N CYS A 41 -9.98 1.04 6.74
CA CYS A 41 -10.57 -0.10 7.44
C CYS A 41 -9.76 -0.42 8.71
N HIS A 42 -10.37 -1.12 9.66
CA HIS A 42 -9.65 -1.59 10.85
C HIS A 42 -8.58 -2.63 10.52
N SER A 43 -8.75 -3.41 9.44
CA SER A 43 -7.74 -4.37 9.00
C SER A 43 -6.45 -3.69 8.55
N ASP A 44 -6.51 -2.47 8.04
CA ASP A 44 -5.32 -1.69 7.69
C ASP A 44 -4.45 -1.45 8.93
N LEU A 45 -5.07 -1.17 10.07
CA LEU A 45 -4.38 -0.96 11.36
C LEU A 45 -3.71 -2.25 11.86
N HIS A 46 -4.41 -3.38 11.78
CA HIS A 46 -3.85 -4.68 12.16
C HIS A 46 -2.65 -5.05 11.30
N GLN A 47 -2.74 -4.82 9.99
CA GLN A 47 -1.67 -5.11 9.04
C GLN A 47 -0.42 -4.26 9.29
N ILE A 48 -0.56 -2.93 9.43
CA ILE A 48 0.61 -2.06 9.67
C ILE A 48 1.24 -2.29 11.04
N LYS A 49 0.46 -2.75 12.03
CA LYS A 49 0.95 -3.12 13.37
C LYS A 49 1.53 -4.53 13.43
N ASN A 50 1.38 -5.32 12.37
CA ASN A 50 1.93 -6.67 12.29
C ASN A 50 1.40 -7.59 13.42
N ASP A 51 0.14 -7.41 13.84
CA ASP A 51 -0.42 -8.03 15.05
C ASP A 51 -1.23 -9.32 14.79
N TRP A 52 -1.54 -9.64 13.52
CA TRP A 52 -2.16 -10.91 13.12
C TRP A 52 -1.15 -11.92 12.57
N PHE A 53 -0.29 -11.47 11.66
CA PHE A 53 0.73 -12.29 11.02
C PHE A 53 1.89 -11.41 10.52
N PRO A 54 3.09 -11.98 10.29
CA PRO A 54 4.18 -11.26 9.66
C PRO A 54 3.78 -10.69 8.29
N GLY A 55 3.72 -9.37 8.20
CA GLY A 55 3.46 -8.59 7.00
C GLY A 55 4.73 -8.33 6.19
N ILE A 56 4.55 -7.79 4.99
CA ILE A 56 5.62 -7.43 4.07
C ILE A 56 5.79 -5.91 4.10
N PHE A 57 6.98 -5.45 4.44
CA PHE A 57 7.32 -4.03 4.55
C PHE A 57 8.41 -3.65 3.52
N PRO A 58 8.41 -2.42 2.97
CA PRO A 58 7.45 -1.32 3.22
C PRO A 58 6.02 -1.64 2.76
N MET A 59 5.03 -1.32 3.58
CA MET A 59 3.63 -1.71 3.38
C MET A 59 2.77 -0.49 3.04
N VAL A 60 2.07 -0.53 1.90
CA VAL A 60 1.00 0.41 1.55
C VAL A 60 -0.35 -0.28 1.83
N PRO A 61 -1.07 0.07 2.91
CA PRO A 61 -2.38 -0.52 3.22
C PRO A 61 -3.50 0.09 2.33
N GLY A 62 -4.74 -0.38 2.52
CA GLY A 62 -5.91 -0.03 1.72
C GLY A 62 -6.30 -1.13 0.73
N HIS A 63 -7.60 -1.37 0.60
CA HIS A 63 -8.19 -2.41 -0.24
C HIS A 63 -9.56 -2.02 -0.80
#